data_AF-A0A8T4JFA4-F1
#
_entry.id   AF-A0A8T4JFA4-F1
#
_cell.length_a   1.000
_cell.length_b   1.000
_cell.length_c   1.000
_cell.angle_alpha   90.00
_cell.angle_beta   90.00
_cell.angle_gamma   90.00
#
_symmetry.space_group_name_H-M   'P 1'
#
loop_
_entity.id
_entity.type
_entity.pdbx_description
1 polymer ?
#
loop_
_entity_poly.entity_id
_entity_poly.type
_entity_poly.pdbx_seq_one_letter_code
_entity_poly.pdbx_strand_id
1 'polypeptide(L)'
;MNPEALKLRTRAEELRKDAEYAVTALSNHVNSCRHNYSEPEFDPIYREAYTSPGDPPGTMGVDFRGPCHVPAKTTKRWKRECVECGDIQYTQKIHKTTLESPEFGDRTVGRLG
;
A
#
# COMPACT_ATOMS: atom_id res chain seq x y z
N MET A 1 -44.89 -23.49 -23.36
CA MET A 1 -43.95 -22.72 -22.51
C MET A 1 -42.88 -22.13 -23.43
N ASN A 2 -42.60 -20.83 -23.39
CA ASN A 2 -41.66 -20.22 -24.34
C ASN A 2 -40.24 -20.80 -24.11
N PRO A 3 -39.63 -21.48 -25.10
CA PRO A 3 -38.33 -22.14 -24.94
C PRO A 3 -37.21 -21.16 -24.62
N GLU A 4 -37.32 -19.92 -25.05
CA GLU A 4 -36.35 -18.86 -24.76
C GLU A 4 -36.46 -18.40 -23.30
N ALA A 5 -37.69 -18.24 -22.80
CA ALA A 5 -37.92 -17.91 -21.39
C ALA A 5 -37.43 -19.03 -20.45
N LEU A 6 -37.48 -20.30 -20.87
CA LEU A 6 -36.92 -21.42 -20.12
C LEU A 6 -35.39 -21.37 -20.07
N LYS A 7 -34.73 -21.14 -21.22
CA LYS A 7 -33.26 -21.00 -21.31
C LYS A 7 -32.72 -19.85 -20.47
N LEU A 8 -33.43 -18.72 -20.43
CA LEU A 8 -33.03 -17.57 -19.62
C LEU A 8 -33.22 -17.82 -18.13
N ARG A 9 -34.27 -18.57 -17.74
CA ARG A 9 -34.49 -18.96 -16.33
C ARG A 9 -33.42 -19.91 -15.83
N THR A 10 -33.05 -20.93 -16.61
CA THR A 10 -31.96 -21.85 -16.23
C THR A 10 -30.63 -21.13 -16.12
N ARG A 11 -30.31 -20.24 -17.06
CA ARG A 11 -29.09 -19.43 -17.01
C ARG A 11 -29.05 -18.48 -15.81
N ALA A 12 -30.19 -17.88 -15.47
CA ALA A 12 -30.29 -17.02 -14.29
C ALA A 12 -30.09 -17.82 -12.99
N GLU A 13 -30.55 -19.07 -12.92
CA GLU A 13 -30.33 -19.94 -11.77
C GLU A 13 -28.87 -20.42 -11.66
N GLU A 14 -28.23 -20.73 -12.78
CA GLU A 14 -26.81 -21.08 -12.83
C GLU A 14 -25.93 -19.94 -12.33
N LEU A 15 -26.12 -18.72 -12.85
CA LEU A 15 -25.37 -17.54 -12.40
C LEU A 15 -25.61 -17.20 -10.93
N ARG A 16 -26.81 -17.46 -10.41
CA ARG A 16 -27.08 -17.27 -8.98
C ARG A 16 -26.28 -18.24 -8.11
N LYS A 17 -26.18 -19.50 -8.52
CA LYS A 17 -25.33 -20.49 -7.81
C LYS A 17 -23.84 -20.14 -7.92
N ASP A 18 -23.39 -19.69 -9.08
CA ASP A 18 -21.99 -19.30 -9.28
C ASP A 18 -21.62 -18.10 -8.39
N ALA A 19 -22.52 -17.12 -8.29
CA ALA A 19 -22.34 -15.98 -7.40
C ALA A 19 -22.34 -16.41 -5.92
N GLU A 20 -23.26 -17.27 -5.49
CA GLU A 20 -23.33 -17.77 -4.12
C GLU A 20 -22.07 -18.58 -3.74
N TYR A 21 -21.56 -19.36 -4.67
CA TYR A 21 -20.32 -20.09 -4.52
C TYR A 21 -19.10 -19.14 -4.40
N ALA A 22 -18.97 -18.15 -5.29
CA ALA A 22 -17.88 -17.17 -5.23
C ALA A 22 -17.89 -16.35 -3.94
N VAL A 23 -19.09 -16.01 -3.45
CA VAL A 23 -19.29 -15.28 -2.19
C VAL A 23 -18.83 -16.11 -1.00
N THR A 24 -19.14 -17.40 -0.98
CA THR A 24 -18.69 -18.29 0.10
C THR A 24 -17.18 -18.54 0.02
N ALA A 25 -16.66 -18.65 -1.20
CA ALA A 25 -15.24 -18.84 -1.45
C ALA A 25 -14.39 -17.65 -0.97
N LEU A 26 -14.81 -16.41 -1.26
CA LEU A 26 -14.14 -15.21 -0.75
C LEU A 26 -14.26 -15.09 0.77
N SER A 27 -15.43 -15.46 1.33
CA SER A 27 -15.67 -15.41 2.76
C SER A 27 -14.73 -16.33 3.54
N ASN A 28 -14.50 -17.55 3.05
CA ASN A 28 -13.50 -18.43 3.65
C ASN A 28 -12.08 -17.85 3.51
N HIS A 29 -11.77 -17.29 2.35
CA HIS A 29 -10.46 -16.75 2.02
C HIS A 29 -10.05 -15.60 2.95
N VAL A 30 -11.00 -14.74 3.30
CA VAL A 30 -10.77 -13.61 4.19
C VAL A 30 -10.80 -14.02 5.66
N ASN A 31 -11.66 -14.96 6.05
CA ASN A 31 -11.77 -15.37 7.46
C ASN A 31 -10.59 -16.23 7.94
N SER A 32 -9.81 -16.79 7.00
CA SER A 32 -8.51 -17.39 7.29
C SER A 32 -7.37 -16.37 7.46
N CYS A 33 -7.58 -15.09 7.15
CA CYS A 33 -6.51 -14.11 7.14
C CYS A 33 -6.09 -13.68 8.56
N ARG A 34 -4.78 -13.72 8.87
CA ARG A 34 -4.20 -13.24 10.14
C ARG A 34 -3.10 -12.21 9.91
N HIS A 35 -3.36 -11.36 8.92
CA HIS A 35 -2.41 -10.55 8.18
C HIS A 35 -0.93 -10.75 8.52
N ASN A 36 -0.28 -11.52 7.65
CA ASN A 36 1.15 -11.58 7.46
C ASN A 36 1.52 -10.44 6.50
N TYR A 37 2.14 -9.39 7.02
CA TYR A 37 2.51 -8.24 6.19
C TYR A 37 3.83 -8.50 5.47
N SER A 38 3.91 -8.08 4.21
CA SER A 38 5.15 -8.12 3.45
C SER A 38 6.23 -7.22 4.05
N GLU A 39 7.47 -7.42 3.58
CA GLU A 39 8.55 -6.52 3.93
C GLU A 39 8.21 -5.09 3.51
N PRO A 40 8.52 -4.09 4.36
CA PRO A 40 8.25 -2.70 4.01
C PRO A 40 9.06 -2.24 2.80
N GLU A 41 8.37 -1.90 1.72
CA GLU A 41 8.93 -1.29 0.53
C GLU A 41 9.01 0.22 0.68
N PHE A 42 10.08 0.82 0.17
CA PHE A 42 10.18 2.28 0.14
C PHE A 42 9.28 2.84 -0.96
N ASP A 43 8.30 3.64 -0.57
CA ASP A 43 7.29 4.24 -1.46
C ASP A 43 7.16 5.76 -1.17
N PRO A 44 8.12 6.56 -1.66
CA PRO A 44 8.19 7.98 -1.35
C PRO A 44 7.07 8.76 -2.05
N ILE A 45 6.55 9.76 -1.35
CA ILE A 45 5.60 10.72 -1.94
C ILE A 45 6.40 11.91 -2.44
N TYR A 46 6.46 12.06 -3.76
CA TYR A 46 7.06 13.22 -4.41
C TYR A 46 5.98 14.27 -4.72
N ARG A 47 6.24 15.51 -4.33
CA ARG A 47 5.46 16.68 -4.74
C ARG A 47 6.37 17.61 -5.51
N GLU A 48 6.00 17.89 -6.76
CA GLU A 48 6.68 18.86 -7.61
C GLU A 48 6.62 20.27 -7.02
N ALA A 49 7.60 21.09 -7.42
CA ALA A 49 7.60 22.50 -7.09
C ALA A 49 6.47 23.21 -7.85
N TYR A 50 5.78 24.13 -7.19
CA TYR A 50 4.75 24.94 -7.82
C TYR A 50 4.72 26.33 -7.21
N THR A 51 4.15 27.28 -7.95
CA THR A 51 3.89 28.62 -7.43
C THR A 51 2.46 28.64 -6.93
N SER A 52 2.27 28.83 -5.62
CA SER A 52 0.96 29.12 -5.06
C SER A 52 0.51 30.48 -5.57
N PRO A 53 -0.70 30.63 -6.14
CA PRO A 53 -1.15 31.90 -6.71
C PRO A 53 -1.44 32.98 -5.66
N GLY A 54 -1.50 32.62 -4.37
CA GLY A 54 -1.84 33.55 -3.30
C GLY A 54 -3.34 33.82 -3.20
N ASP A 55 -3.71 34.88 -2.48
CA ASP A 55 -5.11 35.28 -2.32
C ASP A 55 -5.69 35.87 -3.62
N PRO A 56 -7.01 35.74 -3.86
CA PRO A 56 -7.67 36.29 -5.03
C PRO A 56 -7.45 37.80 -5.17
N PRO A 57 -7.45 38.33 -6.41
CA PRO A 57 -7.40 39.77 -6.63
C PRO A 57 -8.62 40.45 -5.96
N GLY A 58 -8.37 41.48 -5.15
CA GLY A 58 -9.39 42.22 -4.40
C GLY A 58 -9.40 41.95 -2.89
N THR A 59 -8.64 40.95 -2.42
CA THR A 59 -8.44 40.70 -0.98
C THR A 59 -7.34 41.62 -0.45
N MET A 60 -7.68 42.87 -0.11
CA MET A 60 -6.74 43.83 0.46
C MET A 60 -6.84 43.81 1.99
N GLY A 61 -5.82 43.27 2.66
CA GLY A 61 -5.73 43.21 4.12
C GLY A 61 -4.31 42.91 4.58
N VAL A 62 -4.02 43.12 5.86
CA VAL A 62 -2.69 42.85 6.44
C VAL A 62 -2.31 41.36 6.33
N ASP A 63 -3.31 40.48 6.25
CA ASP A 63 -3.14 39.04 6.07
C ASP A 63 -3.02 38.59 4.59
N PHE A 64 -2.97 39.52 3.63
CA PHE A 64 -2.83 39.18 2.21
C PHE A 64 -1.57 38.36 1.94
N ARG A 65 -1.75 37.21 1.27
CA ARG A 65 -0.66 36.33 0.86
C ARG A 65 -0.48 36.43 -0.65
N GLY A 66 0.59 37.09 -1.07
CA GLY A 66 1.00 37.10 -2.48
C GLY A 66 1.44 35.73 -2.99
N PRO A 67 1.65 35.59 -4.31
CA PRO A 67 2.15 34.35 -4.88
C PRO A 67 3.47 33.93 -4.24
N CYS A 68 3.59 32.66 -3.87
CA CYS A 68 4.80 32.15 -3.22
C CYS A 68 5.28 30.87 -3.88
N HIS A 69 6.59 30.74 -4.02
CA HIS A 69 7.20 29.53 -4.52
C HIS A 69 7.16 28.45 -3.43
N VAL A 70 6.50 27.34 -3.74
CA VAL A 70 6.49 26.15 -2.90
C VAL A 70 7.51 25.16 -3.49
N PRO A 71 8.63 24.91 -2.79
CA PRO A 71 9.65 24.02 -3.31
C PRO A 71 9.15 22.57 -3.37
N ALA A 72 9.77 21.79 -4.25
CA ALA A 72 9.53 20.36 -4.33
C ALA A 72 9.84 19.71 -2.98
N LYS A 73 9.03 18.72 -2.60
CA LYS A 73 9.19 18.00 -1.33
C LYS A 73 8.99 16.51 -1.54
N THR A 74 9.97 15.73 -1.10
CA THR A 74 9.87 14.27 -1.03
C THR A 74 9.63 13.86 0.41
N THR A 75 8.52 13.19 0.67
CA THR A 75 8.22 12.61 1.98
C THR A 75 8.57 11.13 1.95
N LYS A 76 9.49 10.72 2.84
CA LYS A 76 9.85 9.31 2.98
C LYS A 76 8.68 8.55 3.58
N ARG A 77 8.22 7.53 2.88
CA ARG A 77 7.16 6.63 3.31
C ARG A 77 7.54 5.22 2.89
N TRP A 78 7.12 4.25 3.69
CA TRP A 78 7.23 2.84 3.41
C TRP A 78 5.82 2.27 3.35
N LYS A 79 5.63 1.30 2.46
CA LYS A 79 4.37 0.55 2.32
C LYS A 79 4.64 -0.93 2.57
N ARG A 80 3.67 -1.66 3.08
CA ARG A 80 3.67 -3.12 3.15
C ARG A 80 2.27 -3.60 2.86
N GLU A 81 2.12 -4.73 2.19
CA GLU A 81 0.81 -5.27 1.82
C GLU A 81 0.59 -6.59 2.53
N CYS A 82 -0.60 -6.81 3.05
CA CYS A 82 -0.94 -8.13 3.52
C CYS A 82 -1.20 -9.00 2.32
N VAL A 83 -0.38 -10.03 2.26
CA VAL A 83 -0.34 -11.02 1.20
C VAL A 83 -1.68 -11.75 1.02
N GLU A 84 -2.50 -11.90 2.06
CA GLU A 84 -3.73 -12.75 2.03
C GLU A 84 -5.01 -12.00 1.66
N CYS A 85 -5.04 -10.69 1.86
CA CYS A 85 -6.24 -9.89 1.60
C CYS A 85 -5.94 -8.62 0.79
N GLY A 86 -4.67 -8.35 0.48
CA GLY A 86 -4.22 -7.13 -0.17
C GLY A 86 -4.22 -5.90 0.74
N ASP A 87 -4.17 -6.04 2.07
CA ASP A 87 -4.21 -4.88 2.98
C ASP A 87 -2.90 -4.10 2.99
N ILE A 88 -2.91 -2.90 2.40
CA ILE A 88 -1.70 -2.07 2.32
C ILE A 88 -1.62 -1.12 3.52
N GLN A 89 -0.54 -1.24 4.28
CA GLN A 89 -0.16 -0.33 5.35
C GLN A 89 0.99 0.57 4.97
N TYR A 90 0.98 1.79 5.50
CA TYR A 90 2.04 2.77 5.28
C TYR A 90 2.63 3.26 6.61
N THR A 91 3.93 3.58 6.59
CA THR A 91 4.61 4.23 7.72
C THR A 91 5.64 5.24 7.23
N GLN A 92 5.97 6.22 8.07
CA GLN A 92 7.09 7.15 7.87
C GLN A 92 8.15 7.02 8.98
N LYS A 93 7.88 6.19 9.99
CA LYS A 93 8.74 6.01 11.15
C LYS A 93 9.67 4.83 10.89
N ILE A 94 10.94 5.00 11.23
CA ILE A 94 11.96 3.94 11.15
C ILE A 94 12.40 3.62 12.58
N HIS A 95 12.38 2.33 12.94
CA HIS A 95 13.08 1.83 14.12
C HIS A 95 14.41 1.23 13.67
N LYS A 96 15.52 1.67 14.28
CA LYS A 96 16.85 1.18 13.95
C LYS A 96 17.29 0.20 15.03
N THR A 97 17.57 -1.03 14.64
CA THR A 97 18.14 -2.05 15.52
C THR A 97 19.60 -2.25 15.14
N THR A 98 20.51 -2.14 16.11
CA THR A 98 21.94 -2.44 15.92
C THR A 98 22.18 -3.88 16.37
N LEU A 99 22.69 -4.73 15.47
CA LEU A 99 23.11 -6.09 15.80
C LEU A 99 24.62 -6.09 15.99
N GLU A 100 25.07 -6.40 17.22
CA GLU A 100 26.48 -6.63 17.52
C GLU A 100 26.80 -8.10 17.28
N SER A 101 27.75 -8.39 16.41
CA SER A 101 28.28 -9.74 16.23
C SER A 101 29.59 -9.86 16.99
N PRO A 102 29.72 -10.79 17.95
CA PRO A 102 30.97 -11.00 18.65
C PRO A 102 32.01 -11.57 17.70
N GLU A 103 33.16 -10.90 17.61
CA GLU A 103 34.30 -11.37 16.85
C GLU A 103 35.08 -12.37 17.71
N PHE A 104 34.90 -13.66 17.43
CA PHE A 104 35.79 -14.68 17.97
C PHE A 104 37.08 -14.63 17.15
N GLY A 105 38.16 -14.16 17.77
CA GLY A 105 39.48 -14.06 17.15
C GLY A 105 40.08 -15.44 16.90
N ASP A 106 39.58 -16.16 15.92
CA ASP A 106 40.23 -17.35 15.39
C ASP A 106 41.47 -16.90 14.63
N ARG A 107 42.58 -16.81 15.38
CA ARG A 107 43.93 -16.88 14.82
C ARG A 107 44.07 -18.25 14.16
N THR A 108 43.60 -18.36 12.92
CA THR A 108 43.93 -19.47 12.04
C THR A 108 45.44 -19.48 11.89
N VAL A 109 46.08 -20.37 12.65
CA VAL A 109 47.49 -20.70 12.49
C VAL A 109 47.63 -21.23 11.07
N GLY A 110 48.35 -20.46 10.25
CA GLY A 110 48.57 -20.78 8.84
C GLY A 110 49.12 -22.19 8.69
N ARG A 111 48.37 -23.05 8.00
CA ARG A 111 48.91 -24.28 7.42
C ARG A 111 49.51 -23.90 6.07
N LEU A 112 50.75 -23.43 6.11
CA LEU A 112 51.61 -23.38 4.92
C LEU A 112 52.03 -24.82 4.58
N GLY A 113 51.93 -25.13 3.28
CA GLY A 113 52.65 -26.14 2.49
C GLY A 113 53.21 -27.36 3.20
#